data_AF-A0A2S9GGN1-F1
#
_entry.id   AF-A0A2S9GGN1-F1
#
_cell.length_a   1.000
_cell.length_b   1.000
_cell.length_c   1.000
_cell.angle_alpha   90.00
_cell.angle_beta   90.00
_cell.angle_gamma   90.00
#
_symmetry.space_group_name_H-M   'P 1'
#
loop_
_entity.id
_entity.type
_entity.pdbx_description
1 polymer ?
#
loop_
_entity_poly.entity_id
_entity_poly.type
_entity_poly.pdbx_seq_one_letter_code
_entity_poly.pdbx_strand_id
1 'polypeptide(L)'
;MAATLGGKLARQEPPVTEYTRKQAIEQLAESARASEVPVREVTGLIEGGEIQEARIVNRPEWIRAAAQSMRVMTGGGDKDAK
;
A
#
# COMPACT_ATOMS: atom_id res chain seq x y z
N MET A 1 14.81 -4.63 11.62
CA MET A 1 15.27 -3.32 12.14
C MET A 1 14.80 -2.16 11.25
N ALA A 2 15.06 -2.19 9.93
CA ALA A 2 14.63 -1.12 9.02
C ALA A 2 13.13 -0.75 9.13
N ALA A 3 12.24 -1.75 9.09
CA ALA A 3 10.79 -1.56 9.24
C ALA A 3 10.39 -0.81 10.54
N THR A 4 10.99 -1.21 11.66
CA THR A 4 10.68 -0.67 12.99
C THR A 4 11.24 0.75 13.16
N LEU A 5 12.49 0.99 12.76
CA LEU A 5 13.12 2.31 12.88
C LEU A 5 12.51 3.31 11.91
N GLY A 6 12.30 2.92 10.65
CA GLY A 6 11.64 3.77 9.66
C GLY A 6 10.23 4.16 10.09
N GLY A 7 9.45 3.22 10.65
CA GLY A 7 8.12 3.50 11.18
C GLY A 7 8.13 4.51 12.34
N LYS A 8 9.13 4.47 13.22
CA LYS A 8 9.27 5.43 14.34
C LYS A 8 9.69 6.82 13.87
N LEU A 9 10.51 6.91 12.83
CA LEU A 9 11.01 8.18 12.28
C LEU A 9 10.02 8.84 11.29
N ALA A 10 9.03 8.09 10.82
CA ALA A 10 8.02 8.63 9.91
C ALA A 10 7.24 9.76 10.59
N ARG A 11 7.04 10.87 9.85
CA ARG A 11 6.16 11.95 10.29
C ARG A 11 4.77 11.40 10.60
N GLN A 12 4.22 11.80 11.75
CA GLN A 12 2.87 11.43 12.19
C GLN A 12 1.81 11.93 11.21
N GLU A 13 0.64 11.30 11.24
CA GLU A 13 -0.52 11.74 10.49
C GLU A 13 -0.95 13.14 10.96
N PRO A 14 -1.50 13.98 10.04
CA PRO A 14 -2.13 15.23 10.44
C PRO A 14 -3.21 15.00 11.49
N PRO A 15 -3.38 15.90 12.48
CA PRO A 15 -4.46 15.77 13.43
C PRO A 15 -5.80 15.99 12.72
N VAL A 16 -6.60 14.94 12.62
CA VAL A 16 -7.92 14.94 12.01
C VAL A 16 -8.90 14.19 12.90
N THR A 17 -10.19 14.47 12.72
CA THR A 17 -11.23 13.67 13.37
C THR A 17 -11.26 12.25 12.79
N GLU A 18 -11.78 11.30 13.56
CA GLU A 18 -12.01 9.94 13.06
C GLU A 18 -12.98 9.91 11.87
N TYR A 19 -13.96 10.81 11.86
CA TYR A 19 -14.87 11.00 10.73
C TYR A 19 -14.11 11.35 9.45
N THR A 20 -13.24 12.37 9.51
CA THR A 20 -12.43 12.81 8.36
C THR A 20 -11.46 11.71 7.91
N ARG A 21 -10.88 10.96 8.86
CA ARG A 21 -10.01 9.81 8.53
C ARG A 21 -10.78 8.76 7.75
N LYS A 22 -11.95 8.33 8.23
CA LYS A 22 -12.77 7.32 7.56
C LYS A 22 -13.23 7.77 6.17
N GLN A 23 -13.66 9.02 6.05
CA GLN A 23 -14.03 9.61 4.77
C GLN A 23 -12.88 9.57 3.76
N ALA A 24 -11.66 9.93 4.17
CA ALA A 24 -10.50 9.88 3.30
C ALA A 24 -10.19 8.45 2.83
N ILE A 25 -10.29 7.45 3.73
CA ILE A 25 -10.08 6.04 3.38
C ILE A 25 -11.11 5.57 2.36
N GLU A 26 -12.38 5.89 2.56
CA GLU A 26 -13.47 5.54 1.65
C GLU A 26 -13.29 6.18 0.26
N GLN A 27 -12.95 7.47 0.23
CA GLN A 27 -12.67 8.19 -1.02
C GLN A 27 -11.48 7.61 -1.77
N LEU A 28 -10.42 7.20 -1.06
CA LEU A 28 -9.26 6.55 -1.68
C LEU A 28 -9.59 5.18 -2.25
N ALA A 29 -10.39 4.37 -1.54
CA ALA A 29 -10.84 3.08 -2.02
C ALA A 29 -11.71 3.22 -3.29
N GLU A 30 -12.64 4.18 -3.28
CA GLU A 30 -13.48 4.47 -4.45
C GLU A 30 -12.65 4.99 -5.63
N SER A 31 -11.70 5.89 -5.38
CA SER A 31 -10.81 6.40 -6.42
C SER A 31 -9.97 5.28 -7.05
N ALA A 32 -9.51 4.32 -6.25
CA ALA A 32 -8.77 3.17 -6.74
C ALA A 32 -9.63 2.29 -7.66
N ARG A 33 -10.86 1.95 -7.25
CA ARG A 33 -11.82 1.20 -8.09
C ARG A 33 -12.14 1.92 -9.39
N ALA A 34 -12.47 3.21 -9.30
CA ALA A 34 -12.83 4.03 -10.46
C ALA A 34 -11.68 4.17 -11.47
N SER A 35 -10.42 4.11 -11.00
CA SER A 35 -9.23 4.20 -11.85
C SER A 35 -8.97 2.93 -12.66
N GLU A 36 -9.53 1.79 -12.27
CA GLU A 36 -9.20 0.51 -12.89
C GLU A 36 -9.62 0.43 -14.36
N VAL A 37 -10.86 0.86 -14.67
CA VAL A 37 -11.38 0.85 -16.04
C VAL A 37 -10.51 1.69 -16.99
N PRO A 38 -10.25 2.99 -16.74
CA PRO A 38 -9.43 3.79 -17.64
C PRO A 38 -7.98 3.30 -17.74
N VAL A 39 -7.38 2.78 -16.65
CA VAL A 39 -6.02 2.22 -16.71
C VAL A 39 -5.98 0.99 -17.62
N ARG A 40 -6.98 0.12 -17.57
CA ARG A 40 -7.08 -1.06 -18.45
C ARG A 40 -7.24 -0.67 -19.90
N GLU A 41 -8.13 0.27 -20.19
CA GLU A 41 -8.38 0.78 -21.54
C GLU A 41 -7.10 1.40 -22.15
N VAL A 42 -6.32 2.11 -21.35
CA VAL A 42 -5.10 2.79 -21.83
C VAL A 42 -3.89 1.85 -21.92
N THR A 43 -3.69 0.98 -20.94
CA THR A 43 -2.47 0.17 -20.85
C THR A 43 -2.57 -1.16 -21.58
N GLY A 44 -3.77 -1.72 -21.72
CA GLY A 44 -3.99 -3.06 -22.26
C GLY A 44 -3.37 -4.19 -21.43
N LEU A 45 -2.87 -3.91 -20.22
CA LEU A 45 -2.09 -4.87 -19.42
C LEU A 45 -2.96 -5.90 -18.66
N ILE A 46 -4.27 -5.69 -18.53
CA ILE A 46 -5.17 -6.57 -17.78
C ILE A 46 -6.46 -6.80 -18.58
N GLU A 47 -6.58 -7.99 -19.18
CA GLU A 47 -7.84 -8.45 -19.80
C GLU A 47 -8.62 -9.34 -18.79
N GLY A 48 -9.70 -8.81 -18.24
CA GLY A 48 -10.80 -9.64 -17.69
C GLY A 48 -10.74 -10.12 -16.23
N GLY A 49 -9.74 -9.75 -15.42
CA GLY A 49 -9.71 -10.10 -13.99
C GLY A 49 -10.61 -9.22 -13.11
N GLU A 50 -11.05 -9.74 -11.95
CA GLU A 50 -11.77 -8.96 -10.92
C GLU A 50 -10.97 -7.73 -10.47
N ILE A 51 -11.67 -6.66 -10.13
CA ILE A 51 -11.05 -5.44 -9.57
C ILE A 51 -10.72 -5.74 -8.11
N GLN A 52 -9.42 -5.82 -7.80
CA GLN A 52 -8.98 -6.08 -6.44
C GLN A 52 -9.14 -4.83 -5.56
N GLU A 53 -9.67 -5.03 -4.36
CA GLU A 53 -9.82 -3.95 -3.39
C GLU A 53 -8.46 -3.41 -2.94
N ALA A 54 -8.33 -2.08 -2.96
CA ALA A 54 -7.10 -1.41 -2.59
C ALA A 54 -6.90 -1.46 -1.08
N ARG A 55 -5.69 -1.83 -0.66
CA ARG A 55 -5.27 -1.67 0.74
C ARG A 55 -4.77 -0.24 0.97
N ILE A 56 -5.56 0.56 1.68
CA ILE A 56 -5.15 1.90 2.12
C ILE A 56 -4.23 1.76 3.34
N VAL A 57 -3.05 2.34 3.26
CA VAL A 57 -2.03 2.25 4.31
C VAL A 57 -1.47 3.62 4.67
N ASN A 58 -1.09 3.78 5.93
CA ASN A 58 -0.35 4.96 6.36
C ASN A 58 1.17 4.79 6.19
N ARG A 59 1.93 5.82 6.58
CA ARG A 59 3.39 5.85 6.36
C ARG A 59 4.12 4.71 7.08
N PRO A 60 3.88 4.43 8.38
CA PRO A 60 4.50 3.28 9.05
C PRO A 60 4.16 1.94 8.40
N GLU A 61 2.91 1.72 8.00
CA GLU A 61 2.48 0.49 7.33
C GLU A 61 3.16 0.31 5.97
N TRP A 62 3.23 1.38 5.16
CA TRP A 62 3.95 1.37 3.89
C TRP A 62 5.43 1.05 4.08
N ILE A 63 6.10 1.65 5.07
CA ILE A 63 7.51 1.37 5.38
C ILE A 63 7.72 -0.10 5.75
N ARG A 64 6.80 -0.71 6.51
CA ARG A 64 6.89 -2.14 6.86
C ARG A 64 6.78 -3.01 5.62
N ALA A 65 5.79 -2.75 4.76
CA ALA A 65 5.59 -3.49 3.51
C ALA A 65 6.81 -3.37 2.58
N ALA A 66 7.30 -2.16 2.36
CA ALA A 66 8.48 -1.92 1.54
C ALA A 66 9.74 -2.61 2.09
N ALA A 67 9.95 -2.56 3.41
CA ALA A 67 11.08 -3.24 4.05
C ALA A 67 11.00 -4.78 3.90
N GLN A 68 9.80 -5.35 3.86
CA GLN A 68 9.60 -6.77 3.58
C GLN A 68 9.98 -7.10 2.13
N SER A 69 9.48 -6.34 1.15
CA SER A 69 9.85 -6.53 -0.27
C SER A 69 11.36 -6.38 -0.49
N MET A 70 11.98 -5.36 0.10
CA MET A 70 13.43 -5.14 0.00
C MET A 70 14.24 -6.29 0.62
N ARG A 71 13.78 -6.88 1.72
CA ARG A 71 14.45 -8.07 2.30
C ARG A 71 14.50 -9.22 1.30
N VAL A 72 13.38 -9.49 0.63
CA VAL A 72 13.32 -10.57 -0.38
C VAL A 72 14.28 -10.26 -1.52
N MET A 73 14.26 -9.02 -2.05
CA MET A 73 15.13 -8.61 -3.16
C MET A 73 16.62 -8.60 -2.81
N THR A 74 16.99 -8.45 -1.54
CA THR A 74 18.39 -8.40 -1.08
C THR A 74 18.92 -9.76 -0.57
N GLY A 75 18.28 -10.87 -0.97
CA GLY A 75 18.70 -12.23 -0.61
C GLY A 75 18.40 -12.60 0.86
N GLY A 76 17.61 -11.80 1.55
CA GLY A 76 17.18 -12.05 2.93
C GLY A 76 16.00 -13.01 3.05
N GLY A 77 15.43 -13.49 1.94
CA GLY A 77 14.34 -14.48 1.90
C GLY A 77 14.82 -15.94 1.84
N ASP A 78 16.04 -16.20 1.37
CA ASP A 78 16.58 -17.55 1.21
C ASP A 78 16.90 -18.27 2.53
N LYS A 79 17.00 -17.52 3.64
CA LYS A 79 17.33 -18.09 4.96
C LYS A 79 16.16 -18.80 5.63
N ASP A 80 14.93 -18.58 5.16
CA ASP A 80 13.71 -19.19 5.69
C ASP A 80 13.16 -20.31 4.79
N ALA A 81 13.80 -20.57 3.63
CA ALA A 81 13.38 -21.55 2.63
C ALA A 81 14.10 -22.91 2.75
N LYS A 82 14.69 -23.23 3.91
CA LYS A 82 15.44 -24.47 4.14
C LYS A 82 15.02 -25.18 5.42
#